data_AF-A0A7I8WCU5-F1
#
_entry.id   AF-A0A7I8WCU5-F1
#
_cell.length_a   1.000
_cell.length_b   1.000
_cell.length_c   1.000
_cell.angle_alpha   90.00
_cell.angle_beta   90.00
_cell.angle_gamma   90.00
#
_symmetry.space_group_name_H-M   'P 1'
#
loop_
_entity.id
_entity.type
_entity.pdbx_description
1 polymer ?
#
loop_
_entity_poly.entity_id
_entity_poly.type
_entity_poly.pdbx_seq_one_letter_code
_entity_poly.pdbx_strand_id
1 'polypeptide(L)'
;MPPRIDHLASRYNNDFAKLVKGIWPWNKGVRSRFPDHYKRRYLESFVRQPEPINWIPKTDKYKVDEWGHSTRIINYPIPLTFPLEAHKGIWGGEGIIDGLKSKNNRPDKPRAPFISLPKLERHVLYSEILDKYMAITVTRRTLLKIDEAYGFDHYILKTPESDLVSNLAMKLKQMLLHKIAKKELSPTLYEKYKQYEVPIEEAEWVGLTIEEAEEKQIKLEEDRTKKLTRPMKEYFLQELIKKLKSGDIEDIVTEEKSWTQKLNPFA
;
A
#
# COMPACT_ATOMS: atom_id res chain seq x y z
N MET A 1 -26.12 -31.97 -3.41
CA MET A 1 -25.80 -31.25 -2.15
C MET A 1 -25.16 -29.92 -2.52
N PRO A 2 -25.76 -28.77 -2.21
CA PRO A 2 -25.07 -27.50 -2.39
C PRO A 2 -23.92 -27.40 -1.36
N PRO A 3 -22.74 -26.91 -1.73
CA PRO A 3 -21.63 -26.79 -0.78
C PRO A 3 -21.96 -25.72 0.26
N ARG A 4 -21.54 -25.98 1.51
CA ARG A 4 -21.56 -25.03 2.63
C ARG A 4 -20.92 -23.72 2.19
N ILE A 5 -21.70 -22.64 2.24
CA ILE A 5 -21.21 -21.28 2.04
C ILE A 5 -20.51 -20.86 3.33
N ASP A 6 -19.19 -20.79 3.29
CA ASP A 6 -18.38 -20.19 4.35
C ASP A 6 -18.75 -18.71 4.51
N HIS A 7 -19.56 -18.39 5.52
CA HIS A 7 -20.03 -17.02 5.79
C HIS A 7 -18.90 -16.02 6.10
N LEU A 8 -17.68 -16.49 6.37
CA LEU A 8 -16.47 -15.67 6.55
C LEU A 8 -15.74 -15.37 5.23
N ALA A 9 -15.77 -16.29 4.26
CA ALA A 9 -15.14 -16.10 2.95
C ALA A 9 -15.89 -15.07 2.07
N SER A 10 -17.19 -14.90 2.32
CA SER A 10 -18.06 -14.01 1.53
C SER A 10 -17.67 -12.52 1.64
N ARG A 11 -17.19 -12.05 2.80
CA ARG A 11 -16.80 -10.63 2.97
C ARG A 11 -15.49 -10.30 2.25
N TYR A 12 -14.47 -11.15 2.40
CA TYR A 12 -13.15 -10.95 1.78
C TYR A 12 -13.21 -11.02 0.25
N ASN A 13 -13.98 -11.96 -0.31
CA ASN A 13 -14.20 -12.02 -1.76
C ASN A 13 -14.88 -10.76 -2.30
N ASN A 14 -15.75 -10.12 -1.51
CA ASN A 14 -16.45 -8.91 -1.90
C ASN A 14 -15.52 -7.69 -1.90
N ASP A 15 -14.61 -7.58 -0.93
CA ASP A 15 -13.68 -6.46 -0.85
C ASP A 15 -12.61 -6.53 -1.94
N PHE A 16 -12.07 -7.72 -2.23
CA PHE A 16 -11.15 -7.92 -3.36
C PHE A 16 -11.84 -7.57 -4.70
N ALA A 17 -13.08 -8.01 -4.89
CA ALA A 17 -13.85 -7.67 -6.09
C ALA A 17 -14.10 -6.15 -6.25
N LYS A 18 -14.28 -5.41 -5.15
CA LYS A 18 -14.38 -3.94 -5.17
C LYS A 18 -13.05 -3.29 -5.55
N LEU A 19 -11.94 -3.76 -4.99
CA LEU A 19 -10.59 -3.25 -5.31
C LEU A 19 -10.28 -3.40 -6.81
N VAL A 20 -10.56 -4.57 -7.39
CA VAL A 20 -10.39 -4.83 -8.84
C VAL A 20 -11.27 -3.90 -9.69
N LYS A 21 -12.43 -3.49 -9.20
CA LYS A 21 -13.31 -2.51 -9.85
C LYS A 21 -12.88 -1.05 -9.62
N GLY A 22 -11.78 -0.81 -8.91
CA GLY A 22 -11.31 0.53 -8.56
C GLY A 22 -12.13 1.21 -7.47
N ILE A 23 -12.88 0.45 -6.67
CA ILE A 23 -13.73 0.96 -5.60
C ILE A 23 -13.03 0.71 -4.26
N TRP A 24 -12.81 1.78 -3.49
CA TRP A 24 -12.28 1.66 -2.13
C TRP A 24 -13.27 0.93 -1.22
N PRO A 25 -12.91 -0.23 -0.63
CA PRO A 25 -13.89 -1.09 0.03
C PRO A 25 -14.30 -0.60 1.43
N TRP A 26 -13.45 0.18 2.11
CA TRP A 26 -13.69 0.66 3.48
C TRP A 26 -14.29 2.07 3.54
N ASN A 27 -15.58 2.16 3.85
CA ASN A 27 -16.30 3.44 3.96
C ASN A 27 -16.35 4.01 5.39
N LYS A 28 -16.02 3.21 6.42
CA LYS A 28 -16.05 3.61 7.83
C LYS A 28 -14.70 3.31 8.50
N GLY A 29 -14.46 3.93 9.66
CA GLY A 29 -13.25 3.70 10.47
C GLY A 29 -12.02 4.48 10.00
N VAL A 30 -10.84 4.09 10.47
CA VAL A 30 -9.57 4.77 10.18
C VAL A 30 -9.25 4.70 8.67
N ARG A 31 -9.47 3.53 8.06
CA ARG A 31 -9.14 3.27 6.65
C ARG A 31 -9.94 4.14 5.66
N SER A 32 -11.12 4.64 6.02
CA SER A 32 -11.85 5.57 5.17
C SER A 32 -11.24 6.97 5.16
N ARG A 33 -10.48 7.32 6.21
CA ARG A 33 -9.83 8.63 6.39
C ARG A 33 -8.40 8.70 5.85
N PHE A 34 -7.91 7.62 5.22
CA PHE A 34 -6.62 7.65 4.52
C PHE A 34 -6.59 8.73 3.43
N PRO A 35 -5.40 9.29 3.14
CA PRO A 35 -5.24 10.25 2.05
C PRO A 35 -5.66 9.66 0.70
N ASP A 36 -6.18 10.53 -0.17
CA ASP A 36 -6.70 10.10 -1.47
C ASP A 36 -5.60 9.57 -2.41
N HIS A 37 -4.39 10.14 -2.34
CA HIS A 37 -3.25 9.65 -3.12
C HIS A 37 -2.87 8.21 -2.75
N TYR A 38 -2.92 7.87 -1.45
CA TYR A 38 -2.66 6.51 -0.98
C TYR A 38 -3.74 5.54 -1.49
N LYS A 39 -5.03 5.91 -1.36
CA LYS A 39 -6.15 5.11 -1.86
C LYS A 39 -6.03 4.85 -3.36
N ARG A 40 -5.76 5.89 -4.15
CA ARG A 40 -5.61 5.79 -5.61
C ARG A 40 -4.48 4.84 -5.98
N ARG A 41 -3.31 4.98 -5.36
CA ARG A 41 -2.14 4.13 -5.63
C ARG A 41 -2.39 2.68 -5.22
N TYR A 42 -2.99 2.46 -4.06
CA TYR A 42 -3.37 1.12 -3.61
C TYR A 42 -4.33 0.48 -4.61
N LEU A 43 -5.38 1.18 -5.05
CA LEU A 43 -6.31 0.68 -6.07
C LEU A 43 -5.61 0.38 -7.40
N GLU A 44 -4.70 1.26 -7.84
CA GLU A 44 -3.92 1.07 -9.06
C GLU A 44 -3.13 -0.25 -9.03
N SER A 45 -2.56 -0.63 -7.88
CA SER A 45 -1.82 -1.89 -7.76
C SER A 45 -2.64 -3.16 -8.02
N PHE A 46 -3.97 -3.11 -7.80
CA PHE A 46 -4.88 -4.24 -8.08
C PHE A 46 -5.47 -4.20 -9.49
N VAL A 47 -5.61 -3.01 -10.07
CA VAL A 47 -6.15 -2.82 -11.41
C VAL A 47 -5.08 -3.08 -12.47
N ARG A 48 -3.84 -2.62 -12.21
CA ARG A 48 -2.71 -2.76 -13.11
C ARG A 48 -2.31 -4.23 -13.21
N GLN A 49 -2.32 -4.75 -14.43
CA GLN A 49 -1.78 -6.08 -14.70
C GLN A 49 -0.26 -6.03 -14.62
N PRO A 50 0.37 -6.94 -13.87
CA PRO A 50 1.82 -7.00 -13.78
C PRO A 50 2.42 -7.40 -15.12
N GLU A 51 3.68 -7.06 -15.32
CA GLU A 51 4.43 -7.48 -16.50
C GLU A 51 4.45 -9.02 -16.60
N PRO A 52 4.27 -9.60 -17.80
CA PRO A 52 4.38 -11.04 -18.00
C PRO A 52 5.80 -11.54 -17.70
N ILE A 53 5.91 -12.61 -16.90
CA ILE A 53 7.21 -13.17 -16.47
C ILE A 53 7.33 -14.62 -16.94
N ASN A 54 6.44 -15.48 -16.42
CA ASN A 54 6.49 -16.92 -16.65
C ASN A 54 5.59 -17.38 -17.82
N TRP A 55 5.08 -16.43 -18.60
CA TRP A 55 4.20 -16.69 -19.74
C TRP A 55 4.43 -15.63 -20.81
N ILE A 56 4.14 -15.98 -22.06
CA ILE A 56 4.33 -15.10 -23.20
C ILE A 56 2.95 -14.60 -23.63
N PRO A 57 2.66 -13.29 -23.53
CA PRO A 57 1.40 -12.76 -24.03
C PRO A 57 1.35 -12.85 -25.55
N LYS A 58 0.19 -13.22 -26.07
CA LYS A 58 -0.07 -13.11 -27.50
C LYS A 58 -0.49 -11.68 -27.82
N THR A 59 0.11 -11.11 -28.85
CA THR A 59 -0.15 -9.74 -29.31
C THR A 59 -1.48 -9.64 -30.07
N ASP A 60 -1.85 -10.71 -30.76
CA ASP A 60 -3.06 -10.74 -31.59
C ASP A 60 -4.33 -10.77 -30.75
N LYS A 61 -5.35 -10.05 -31.22
CA LYS A 61 -6.67 -10.02 -30.55
C LYS A 61 -7.50 -11.26 -30.86
N TYR A 62 -7.27 -11.88 -32.01
CA TYR A 62 -8.04 -13.02 -32.49
C TYR A 62 -7.08 -14.07 -33.05
N LYS A 63 -7.41 -15.34 -32.84
CA LYS A 63 -6.80 -16.47 -33.56
C LYS A 63 -7.85 -17.05 -34.49
N VAL A 64 -7.44 -17.40 -35.69
CA VAL A 64 -8.24 -18.20 -36.60
C VAL A 64 -7.87 -19.65 -36.34
N ASP A 65 -8.85 -20.47 -35.98
CA ASP A 65 -8.66 -21.91 -35.80
C ASP A 65 -8.53 -22.60 -37.18
N GLU A 66 -8.10 -23.87 -37.20
CA GLU A 66 -7.87 -24.64 -38.44
C GLU A 66 -9.11 -24.71 -39.36
N TRP A 67 -10.31 -24.53 -38.80
CA TRP A 67 -11.59 -24.52 -39.53
C TRP A 67 -12.06 -23.12 -39.96
N GLY A 68 -11.22 -22.09 -39.84
CA GLY A 68 -11.55 -20.72 -40.26
C GLY A 68 -12.38 -19.90 -39.25
N HIS A 69 -12.69 -20.44 -38.07
CA HIS A 69 -13.42 -19.71 -37.04
C HIS A 69 -12.49 -18.76 -36.27
N SER A 70 -12.88 -17.49 -36.17
CA SER A 70 -12.14 -16.47 -35.42
C SER A 70 -12.55 -16.49 -33.95
N THR A 71 -11.62 -16.84 -33.06
CA THR A 71 -11.82 -16.79 -31.60
C THR A 71 -10.95 -15.71 -30.96
N ARG A 72 -11.52 -14.96 -30.01
CA ARG A 72 -10.79 -13.91 -29.29
C ARG A 72 -9.72 -14.53 -28.41
N ILE A 73 -8.49 -14.05 -28.53
CA ILE A 73 -7.40 -14.44 -27.64
C ILE A 73 -7.54 -13.67 -26.33
N ILE A 74 -7.50 -14.41 -25.22
CA ILE A 74 -7.49 -13.86 -23.87
C ILE A 74 -6.16 -14.24 -23.24
N ASN A 75 -5.41 -13.23 -22.85
CA ASN A 75 -4.16 -13.39 -22.11
C ASN A 75 -4.48 -13.53 -20.62
N TYR A 76 -4.09 -14.65 -20.01
CA TYR A 76 -4.30 -14.92 -18.59
C TYR A 76 -2.95 -15.14 -17.90
N PRO A 77 -2.61 -14.35 -16.87
CA PRO A 77 -1.35 -14.52 -16.16
C PRO A 77 -1.36 -15.80 -15.33
N ILE A 78 -0.20 -16.45 -15.22
CA ILE A 78 -0.02 -17.61 -14.33
C ILE A 78 -0.05 -17.10 -12.88
N PRO A 79 -0.88 -17.68 -11.99
CA PRO A 79 -0.89 -17.30 -10.59
C PRO A 79 0.46 -17.62 -9.95
N LEU A 80 0.98 -16.68 -9.16
CA LEU A 80 2.24 -16.82 -8.45
C LEU A 80 2.00 -16.76 -6.95
N THR A 81 2.68 -17.63 -6.22
CA THR A 81 2.69 -17.61 -4.77
C THR A 81 4.00 -16.96 -4.29
N PHE A 82 3.87 -15.93 -3.45
CA PHE A 82 5.02 -15.22 -2.87
C PHE A 82 5.16 -15.58 -1.38
N PRO A 83 6.26 -16.23 -0.97
CA PRO A 83 6.51 -16.52 0.44
C PRO A 83 7.01 -15.26 1.18
N LEU A 84 7.06 -15.32 2.52
CA LEU A 84 7.48 -14.18 3.35
C LEU A 84 8.93 -13.74 3.07
N GLU A 85 9.79 -14.64 2.63
CA GLU A 85 11.16 -14.38 2.21
C GLU A 85 11.23 -13.47 0.98
N ALA A 86 10.22 -13.51 0.10
CA ALA A 86 10.16 -12.63 -1.08
C ALA A 86 10.04 -11.16 -0.65
N HIS A 87 9.32 -10.88 0.43
CA HIS A 87 9.19 -9.52 0.97
C HIS A 87 10.47 -9.00 1.63
N LYS A 88 11.41 -9.89 1.98
CA LYS A 88 12.74 -9.54 2.52
C LYS A 88 13.80 -9.35 1.43
N GLY A 89 13.53 -9.82 0.21
CA GLY A 89 14.41 -9.70 -0.95
C GLY A 89 13.77 -8.90 -2.07
N ILE A 90 14.36 -8.94 -3.26
CA ILE A 90 13.81 -8.30 -4.46
C ILE A 90 13.82 -9.32 -5.60
N TRP A 91 12.67 -9.94 -5.86
CA TRP A 91 12.58 -11.06 -6.82
C TRP A 91 12.15 -10.61 -8.23
N GLY A 92 11.82 -9.32 -8.41
CA GLY A 92 11.49 -8.76 -9.73
C GLY A 92 10.19 -9.32 -10.32
N GLY A 93 9.24 -9.63 -9.44
CA GLY A 93 7.95 -10.24 -9.75
C GLY A 93 7.99 -11.76 -9.94
N GLU A 94 9.17 -12.40 -9.93
CA GLU A 94 9.25 -13.86 -9.91
C GLU A 94 8.69 -14.41 -8.59
N GLY A 95 8.00 -15.54 -8.67
CA GLY A 95 7.41 -16.21 -7.52
C GLY A 95 7.39 -17.71 -7.71
N ILE A 96 6.81 -18.41 -6.74
CA ILE A 96 6.64 -19.85 -6.79
C ILE A 96 5.48 -20.17 -7.72
N ILE A 97 5.71 -21.08 -8.67
CA ILE A 97 4.67 -21.62 -9.53
C ILE A 97 4.31 -23.01 -9.03
N ASP A 98 3.06 -23.20 -8.64
CA ASP A 98 2.46 -24.49 -8.33
C ASP A 98 1.58 -24.96 -9.49
N GLY A 99 1.66 -26.25 -9.81
CA GLY A 99 0.90 -26.79 -10.92
C GLY A 99 0.95 -28.30 -11.01
N LEU A 100 0.41 -28.81 -12.11
CA LEU A 100 0.34 -30.23 -12.42
C LEU A 100 1.09 -30.50 -13.71
N LYS A 101 1.97 -31.50 -13.71
CA LYS A 101 2.71 -31.93 -14.89
C LYS A 101 2.48 -33.42 -15.14
N SER A 102 2.13 -33.76 -16.38
CA SER A 102 2.11 -35.16 -16.83
C SER A 102 3.51 -35.59 -17.28
N LYS A 103 3.83 -36.88 -17.09
CA LYS A 103 5.12 -37.45 -17.54
C LYS A 103 5.30 -37.24 -19.04
N ASN A 104 6.46 -36.69 -19.43
CA ASN A 104 6.80 -36.36 -20.83
C ASN A 104 5.75 -35.48 -21.55
N ASN A 105 5.02 -34.64 -20.80
CA ASN A 105 3.94 -33.78 -21.32
C ASN A 105 2.82 -34.56 -22.05
N ARG A 106 2.63 -35.83 -21.70
CA ARG A 106 1.63 -36.69 -22.34
C ARG A 106 0.29 -36.63 -21.60
N PRO A 107 -0.83 -36.29 -22.26
CA PRO A 107 -2.12 -36.10 -21.59
C PRO A 107 -2.74 -37.40 -21.08
N ASP A 108 -2.36 -38.57 -21.62
CA ASP A 108 -2.82 -39.90 -21.18
C ASP A 108 -2.18 -40.34 -19.86
N LYS A 109 -1.11 -39.69 -19.42
CA LYS A 109 -0.39 -40.05 -18.20
C LYS A 109 -0.95 -39.30 -16.98
N PRO A 110 -0.95 -39.95 -15.80
CA PRO A 110 -1.39 -39.29 -14.57
C PRO A 110 -0.57 -38.01 -14.32
N ARG A 111 -1.26 -37.01 -13.80
CA ARG A 111 -0.68 -35.71 -13.46
C ARG A 111 -0.07 -35.77 -12.07
N ALA A 112 1.17 -35.34 -11.94
CA ALA A 112 1.86 -35.20 -10.65
C ALA A 112 1.99 -33.72 -10.28
N PRO A 113 1.99 -33.37 -8.97
CA PRO A 113 2.26 -32.01 -8.53
C PRO A 113 3.69 -31.59 -8.93
N PHE A 114 3.81 -30.35 -9.39
CA PHE A 114 5.07 -29.72 -9.77
C PHE A 114 5.15 -28.34 -9.13
N ILE A 115 6.30 -28.04 -8.54
CA ILE A 115 6.61 -26.74 -7.94
C ILE A 115 7.87 -26.22 -8.61
N SER A 116 7.79 -25.03 -9.22
CA SER A 116 8.94 -24.31 -9.77
C SER A 116 9.33 -23.18 -8.84
N LEU A 117 10.56 -23.22 -8.35
CA LEU A 117 11.15 -22.18 -7.51
C LEU A 117 12.05 -21.26 -8.34
N PRO A 118 12.04 -19.94 -8.08
CA PRO A 118 12.99 -19.02 -8.70
C PRO A 118 14.41 -19.28 -8.18
N LYS A 119 15.42 -18.93 -8.98
CA LYS A 119 16.82 -19.00 -8.57
C LYS A 119 17.18 -17.72 -7.82
N LEU A 120 17.50 -17.87 -6.54
CA LEU A 120 17.83 -16.77 -5.65
C LEU A 120 19.35 -16.69 -5.47
N GLU A 121 19.89 -15.47 -5.60
CA GLU A 121 21.30 -15.17 -5.43
C GLU A 121 21.45 -13.98 -4.47
N ARG A 122 22.52 -13.95 -3.68
CA ARG A 122 22.82 -12.80 -2.81
C ARG A 122 23.82 -11.90 -3.50
N HIS A 123 23.42 -10.66 -3.77
CA HIS A 123 24.26 -9.64 -4.41
C HIS A 123 24.37 -8.40 -3.54
N VAL A 124 25.49 -7.69 -3.64
CA VAL A 124 25.70 -6.40 -2.98
C VAL A 124 25.36 -5.30 -3.98
N LEU A 125 24.28 -4.57 -3.71
CA LEU A 125 23.81 -3.47 -4.55
C LEU A 125 24.13 -2.14 -3.87
N TYR A 126 24.50 -1.14 -4.65
CA TYR A 126 24.77 0.20 -4.18
C TYR A 126 23.62 1.14 -4.57
N SER A 127 23.17 1.96 -3.62
CA SER A 127 22.22 3.05 -3.86
C SER A 127 22.98 4.38 -3.81
N GLU A 128 22.91 5.15 -4.88
CA GLU A 128 23.55 6.46 -4.99
C GLU A 128 22.81 7.49 -4.14
N ILE A 129 21.47 7.44 -4.13
CA ILE A 129 20.65 8.36 -3.36
C ILE A 129 20.87 8.14 -1.86
N LEU A 130 20.93 6.88 -1.41
CA LEU A 130 21.13 6.58 0.01
C LEU A 130 22.61 6.57 0.42
N ASP A 131 23.54 6.51 -0.53
CA ASP A 131 25.00 6.37 -0.34
C ASP A 131 25.35 5.15 0.53
N LYS A 132 24.78 3.98 0.16
CA LYS A 132 24.91 2.74 0.94
C LYS A 132 24.98 1.50 0.06
N TYR A 133 25.84 0.57 0.46
CA TYR A 133 25.88 -0.80 -0.04
C TYR A 133 24.93 -1.69 0.78
N MET A 134 24.16 -2.53 0.10
CA MET A 134 23.16 -3.40 0.71
C MET A 134 23.30 -4.82 0.14
N ALA A 135 23.44 -5.82 1.01
CA ALA A 135 23.41 -7.22 0.61
C ALA A 135 21.95 -7.71 0.52
N ILE A 136 21.44 -7.87 -0.69
CA ILE A 136 20.04 -8.21 -0.97
C ILE A 136 19.96 -9.54 -1.71
N THR A 137 18.97 -10.36 -1.37
CA THR A 137 18.63 -11.57 -2.13
C THR A 137 17.82 -11.16 -3.35
N VAL A 138 18.37 -11.44 -4.53
CA VAL A 138 17.80 -11.06 -5.84
C VAL A 138 17.71 -12.25 -6.78
N THR A 139 16.89 -12.11 -7.81
CA THR A 139 16.81 -13.06 -8.93
C THR A 139 17.65 -12.55 -10.11
N ARG A 140 18.01 -13.45 -11.02
CA ARG A 140 18.75 -13.06 -12.24
C ARG A 140 17.97 -12.04 -13.08
N ARG A 141 16.65 -12.17 -13.17
CA ARG A 141 15.77 -11.19 -13.83
C ARG A 141 15.85 -9.81 -13.18
N THR A 142 15.89 -9.74 -11.85
CA THR A 142 16.03 -8.45 -11.14
C THR A 142 17.31 -7.73 -11.53
N LEU A 143 18.43 -8.46 -11.63
CA LEU A 143 19.70 -7.88 -12.08
C LEU A 143 19.60 -7.32 -13.51
N LEU A 144 18.97 -8.07 -14.43
CA LEU A 144 18.75 -7.61 -15.80
C LEU A 144 17.89 -6.34 -15.84
N LYS A 145 16.83 -6.26 -15.02
CA LYS A 145 15.99 -5.05 -14.94
C LYS A 145 16.74 -3.84 -14.34
N ILE A 146 17.67 -4.09 -13.42
CA ILE A 146 18.54 -3.04 -12.87
C ILE A 146 19.45 -2.48 -13.98
N ASP A 147 20.01 -3.36 -14.80
CA ASP A 147 20.84 -2.97 -15.94
C ASP A 147 20.02 -2.22 -17.00
N GLU A 148 18.81 -2.71 -17.34
CA GLU A 148 17.87 -2.06 -18.26
C GLU A 148 17.40 -0.67 -17.77
N ALA A 149 17.31 -0.49 -16.45
CA ALA A 149 16.97 0.77 -15.83
C ALA A 149 18.18 1.71 -15.66
N TYR A 150 19.39 1.28 -16.03
CA TYR A 150 20.63 2.03 -15.83
C TYR A 150 20.86 2.43 -14.37
N GLY A 151 20.64 1.49 -13.44
CA GLY A 151 20.98 1.66 -12.04
C GLY A 151 19.90 1.16 -11.08
N PHE A 152 20.33 0.84 -9.86
CA PHE A 152 19.46 0.27 -8.83
C PHE A 152 18.36 1.26 -8.40
N ASP A 153 18.71 2.51 -8.13
CA ASP A 153 17.74 3.52 -7.70
C ASP A 153 16.70 3.81 -8.78
N HIS A 154 17.11 3.89 -10.06
CA HIS A 154 16.20 4.01 -11.20
C HIS A 154 15.23 2.84 -11.28
N TYR A 155 15.72 1.61 -11.11
CA TYR A 155 14.88 0.42 -11.11
C TYR A 155 13.78 0.51 -10.04
N ILE A 156 14.14 0.84 -8.78
CA ILE A 156 13.17 0.93 -7.69
C ILE A 156 12.16 2.07 -7.91
N LEU A 157 12.60 3.23 -8.38
CA LEU A 157 11.74 4.40 -8.58
C LEU A 157 10.79 4.21 -9.78
N LYS A 158 11.30 3.68 -10.91
CA LYS A 158 10.56 3.48 -12.16
C LYS A 158 9.57 2.33 -12.10
N THR A 159 9.92 1.25 -11.38
CA THR A 159 9.09 0.04 -11.33
C THR A 159 7.84 0.27 -10.48
N PRO A 160 6.63 -0.11 -10.94
CA PRO A 160 5.40 0.02 -10.17
C PRO A 160 5.32 -0.99 -9.02
N GLU A 161 4.44 -0.72 -8.05
CA GLU A 161 4.25 -1.58 -6.88
C GLU A 161 3.80 -3.00 -7.28
N SER A 162 2.98 -3.12 -8.33
CA SER A 162 2.46 -4.39 -8.87
C SER A 162 3.56 -5.32 -9.39
N ASP A 163 4.67 -4.77 -9.89
CA ASP A 163 5.78 -5.56 -10.46
C ASP A 163 6.90 -5.81 -9.44
N LEU A 164 7.01 -4.95 -8.43
CA LEU A 164 8.05 -5.02 -7.41
C LEU A 164 7.79 -6.16 -6.41
N VAL A 165 6.52 -6.31 -5.99
CA VAL A 165 5.99 -7.37 -5.09
C VAL A 165 6.88 -7.64 -3.86
N SER A 166 7.46 -6.59 -3.26
CA SER A 166 8.37 -6.72 -2.11
C SER A 166 8.24 -5.55 -1.14
N ASN A 167 8.06 -5.85 0.15
CA ASN A 167 7.93 -4.83 1.20
C ASN A 167 9.26 -4.10 1.41
N LEU A 168 10.40 -4.81 1.37
CA LEU A 168 11.73 -4.19 1.43
C LEU A 168 11.89 -3.16 0.32
N ALA A 169 11.57 -3.56 -0.91
CA ALA A 169 11.73 -2.70 -2.08
C ALA A 169 10.79 -1.49 -2.03
N MET A 170 9.57 -1.66 -1.51
CA MET A 170 8.64 -0.56 -1.29
C MET A 170 9.10 0.43 -0.20
N LYS A 171 9.70 -0.07 0.88
CA LYS A 171 10.33 0.77 1.91
C LYS A 171 11.53 1.54 1.37
N LEU A 172 12.38 0.89 0.56
CA LEU A 172 13.46 1.58 -0.14
C LEU A 172 12.90 2.67 -1.05
N LYS A 173 11.86 2.38 -1.84
CA LYS A 173 11.20 3.37 -2.71
C LYS A 173 10.72 4.58 -1.93
N GLN A 174 10.08 4.37 -0.79
CA GLN A 174 9.65 5.44 0.12
C GLN A 174 10.84 6.28 0.59
N MET A 175 11.92 5.65 1.06
CA MET A 175 13.13 6.35 1.53
C MET A 175 13.79 7.18 0.43
N LEU A 176 13.88 6.64 -0.79
CA LEU A 176 14.44 7.32 -1.95
C LEU A 176 13.62 8.57 -2.30
N LEU A 177 12.30 8.42 -2.44
CA LEU A 177 11.38 9.53 -2.73
C LEU A 177 11.42 10.61 -1.65
N HIS A 178 11.47 10.21 -0.38
CA HIS A 178 11.56 11.15 0.74
C HIS A 178 12.82 11.99 0.70
N LYS A 179 13.97 11.37 0.38
CA LYS A 179 15.26 12.08 0.28
C LYS A 179 15.27 13.06 -0.90
N ILE A 180 14.68 12.65 -2.03
CA ILE A 180 14.47 13.53 -3.20
C ILE A 180 13.57 14.71 -2.83
N ALA A 181 12.43 14.46 -2.20
CA ALA A 181 11.45 15.48 -1.83
C ALA A 181 12.02 16.53 -0.86
N LYS A 182 12.87 16.11 0.08
CA LYS A 182 13.58 17.00 1.00
C LYS A 182 14.73 17.79 0.38
N LYS A 183 15.14 17.44 -0.84
CA LYS A 183 16.30 18.06 -1.54
C LYS A 183 17.60 17.95 -0.74
N GLU A 184 17.80 16.84 -0.03
CA GLU A 184 19.03 16.53 0.73
C GLU A 184 20.16 15.98 -0.16
N LEU A 185 19.96 15.91 -1.48
CA LEU A 185 20.92 15.37 -2.44
C LEU A 185 21.88 16.46 -2.92
N SER A 186 23.06 16.06 -3.40
CA SER A 186 23.93 16.96 -4.15
C SER A 186 23.20 17.46 -5.42
N PRO A 187 23.49 18.70 -5.89
CA PRO A 187 22.79 19.27 -7.04
C PRO A 187 22.84 18.38 -8.30
N THR A 188 24.00 17.77 -8.58
CA THR A 188 24.19 16.86 -9.72
C THR A 188 23.33 15.60 -9.63
N LEU A 189 23.21 15.04 -8.43
CA LEU A 189 22.40 13.84 -8.19
C LEU A 189 20.90 14.17 -8.20
N TYR A 190 20.52 15.32 -7.66
CA TYR A 190 19.15 15.79 -7.72
C TYR A 190 18.69 15.99 -9.18
N GLU A 191 19.52 16.57 -10.04
CA GLU A 191 19.22 16.70 -11.47
C GLU A 191 18.98 15.35 -12.15
N LYS A 192 19.78 14.33 -11.81
CA LYS A 192 19.63 12.96 -12.32
C LYS A 192 18.27 12.33 -11.96
N TYR A 193 17.80 12.53 -10.73
CA TYR A 193 16.57 11.90 -10.21
C TYR A 193 15.34 12.83 -10.17
N LYS A 194 15.45 14.05 -10.70
CA LYS A 194 14.39 15.07 -10.68
C LYS A 194 13.06 14.59 -11.25
N GLN A 195 13.09 13.68 -12.23
CA GLN A 195 11.89 13.11 -12.84
C GLN A 195 10.97 12.33 -11.87
N TYR A 196 11.49 11.93 -10.71
CA TYR A 196 10.75 11.18 -9.69
C TYR A 196 10.34 12.04 -8.49
N GLU A 197 10.39 13.37 -8.62
CA GLU A 197 9.99 14.27 -7.53
C GLU A 197 8.49 14.13 -7.21
N VAL A 198 8.20 13.91 -5.93
CA VAL A 198 6.85 13.75 -5.38
C VAL A 198 6.77 14.64 -4.13
N PRO A 199 5.61 15.26 -3.82
CA PRO A 199 5.45 16.04 -2.59
C PRO A 199 5.82 15.21 -1.35
N ILE A 200 6.43 15.86 -0.36
CA ILE A 200 6.88 15.18 0.86
C ILE A 200 5.73 14.44 1.55
N GLU A 201 4.54 15.05 1.59
CA GLU A 201 3.34 14.45 2.16
C GLU A 201 2.99 13.14 1.47
N GLU A 202 3.02 13.08 0.14
CA GLU A 202 2.70 11.87 -0.61
C GLU A 202 3.81 10.82 -0.47
N ALA A 203 5.08 11.24 -0.51
CA ALA A 203 6.24 10.37 -0.39
C ALA A 203 6.21 9.57 0.93
N GLU A 204 5.80 10.17 2.04
CA GLU A 204 5.71 9.48 3.31
C GLU A 204 4.61 8.40 3.37
N TRP A 205 3.65 8.41 2.45
CA TRP A 205 2.64 7.34 2.36
C TRP A 205 3.01 6.26 1.34
N VAL A 206 4.08 6.43 0.56
CA VAL A 206 4.57 5.43 -0.40
C VAL A 206 5.02 4.15 0.30
N GLY A 207 4.60 3.00 -0.23
CA GLY A 207 5.08 1.70 0.21
C GLY A 207 4.62 1.20 1.57
N LEU A 208 3.79 1.96 2.30
CA LEU A 208 3.18 1.50 3.54
C LEU A 208 2.19 0.37 3.26
N THR A 209 2.21 -0.67 4.10
CA THR A 209 1.13 -1.67 4.10
C THR A 209 -0.16 -1.07 4.64
N ILE A 210 -1.29 -1.76 4.46
CA ILE A 210 -2.59 -1.30 4.99
C ILE A 210 -2.55 -1.13 6.52
N GLU A 211 -1.80 -1.99 7.20
CA GLU A 211 -1.62 -2.00 8.66
C GLU A 211 -0.72 -0.85 9.10
N GLU A 212 0.42 -0.67 8.45
CA GLU A 212 1.33 0.45 8.72
C GLU A 212 0.67 1.81 8.43
N ALA A 213 -0.16 1.89 7.38
CA ALA A 213 -0.95 3.07 7.05
C ALA A 213 -2.04 3.35 8.11
N GLU A 214 -2.66 2.30 8.66
CA GLU A 214 -3.63 2.41 9.76
C GLU A 214 -2.97 2.94 11.03
N GLU A 215 -1.83 2.37 11.42
CA GLU A 215 -1.03 2.85 12.56
C GLU A 215 -0.59 4.31 12.37
N LYS A 216 -0.09 4.65 11.18
CA LYS A 216 0.30 6.03 10.85
C LYS A 216 -0.88 6.99 10.99
N GLN A 217 -2.05 6.64 10.46
CA GLN A 217 -3.24 7.47 10.53
C GLN A 217 -3.74 7.65 11.97
N ILE A 218 -3.75 6.58 12.77
CA ILE A 218 -4.13 6.64 14.19
C ILE A 218 -3.20 7.58 14.93
N LYS A 219 -1.89 7.45 14.74
CA LYS A 219 -0.89 8.33 15.38
C LYS A 219 -1.10 9.80 15.01
N LEU A 220 -1.40 10.08 13.74
CA LEU A 220 -1.70 11.43 13.27
C LEU A 220 -2.95 12.03 13.96
N GLU A 221 -3.99 11.21 14.12
CA GLU A 221 -5.23 11.59 14.80
C GLU A 221 -5.03 11.76 16.31
N GLU A 222 -4.25 10.90 16.94
CA GLU A 222 -3.85 11.05 18.34
C GLU A 222 -3.05 12.33 18.57
N ASP A 223 -2.07 12.63 17.72
CA ASP A 223 -1.28 13.85 17.84
C ASP A 223 -2.13 15.09 17.58
N ARG A 224 -3.09 15.00 16.64
CA ARG A 224 -4.07 16.06 16.39
C ARG A 224 -5.00 16.26 17.58
N THR A 225 -5.53 15.19 18.17
CA THR A 225 -6.41 15.26 19.33
C THR A 225 -5.65 15.80 20.53
N LYS A 226 -4.45 15.31 20.85
CA LYS A 226 -3.59 15.86 21.92
C LYS A 226 -3.33 17.36 21.76
N LYS A 227 -3.09 17.84 20.54
CA LYS A 227 -2.91 19.28 20.25
C LYS A 227 -4.19 20.10 20.39
N LEU A 228 -5.34 19.49 20.09
CA LEU A 228 -6.64 20.17 20.10
C LEU A 228 -7.34 20.09 21.47
N THR A 229 -7.08 19.04 22.25
CA THR A 229 -7.60 18.85 23.59
C THR A 229 -7.03 19.93 24.48
N ARG A 230 -7.86 20.94 24.75
CA ARG A 230 -7.60 21.97 25.74
C ARG A 230 -8.42 21.67 26.98
N PRO A 231 -7.91 21.96 28.19
CA PRO A 231 -8.71 21.84 29.40
C PRO A 231 -10.01 22.65 29.27
N MET A 232 -11.14 22.06 29.69
CA MET A 232 -12.46 22.71 29.62
C MET A 232 -12.49 24.09 30.31
N LYS A 233 -11.65 24.28 31.33
CA LYS A 233 -11.44 25.56 32.01
C LYS A 233 -11.04 26.69 31.04
N GLU A 234 -10.18 26.40 30.06
CA GLU A 234 -9.76 27.40 29.07
C GLU A 234 -10.92 27.81 28.17
N TYR A 235 -11.78 26.86 27.80
CA TYR A 235 -13.00 27.14 27.04
C TYR A 235 -13.96 28.05 27.82
N PHE A 236 -14.26 27.71 29.08
CA PHE A 236 -15.12 28.53 29.93
C PHE A 236 -14.52 29.91 30.23
N LEU A 237 -13.21 30.01 30.39
CA LEU A 237 -12.53 31.29 30.53
C LEU A 237 -12.71 32.15 29.27
N GLN A 238 -12.55 31.56 28.08
CA GLN A 238 -12.79 32.28 26.82
C GLN A 238 -14.25 32.71 26.66
N GLU A 239 -15.20 31.86 27.07
CA GLU A 239 -16.63 32.18 27.08
C GLU A 239 -16.93 33.33 28.06
N LEU A 240 -16.37 33.28 29.27
CA LEU A 240 -16.51 34.33 30.28
C LEU A 240 -15.93 35.66 29.77
N ILE A 241 -14.73 35.65 29.17
CA ILE A 241 -14.13 36.85 28.57
C ILE A 241 -15.03 37.41 27.46
N LYS A 242 -15.68 36.56 26.66
CA LYS A 242 -16.64 37.01 25.64
C LYS A 242 -17.86 37.68 26.28
N LYS A 243 -18.46 37.07 27.32
CA LYS A 243 -19.61 37.64 28.05
C LYS A 243 -19.27 38.97 28.74
N LEU A 244 -18.10 39.06 29.36
CA LEU A 244 -17.61 40.30 29.97
C LEU A 244 -17.40 41.41 28.93
N LYS A 245 -17.01 41.07 27.71
CA LYS A 245 -16.88 42.02 26.60
C LYS A 245 -18.22 42.42 25.99
N SER A 246 -19.23 41.55 25.98
CA SER A 246 -20.57 41.85 25.48
C SER A 246 -21.43 42.66 26.46
N GLY A 247 -21.07 42.66 27.76
CA GLY A 247 -21.79 43.39 28.80
C GLY A 247 -22.96 42.61 29.42
N ASP A 248 -23.16 41.36 29.02
CA ASP A 248 -24.22 40.47 29.53
C ASP A 248 -23.80 39.83 30.87
N ILE A 249 -23.77 40.64 31.93
CA ILE A 249 -23.27 40.24 33.27
C ILE A 249 -24.41 39.74 34.19
N GLU A 250 -25.67 39.98 33.82
CA GLU A 250 -26.83 39.78 34.70
C GLU A 250 -27.11 38.30 35.08
N ASP A 251 -26.62 37.34 34.30
CA ASP A 251 -26.88 35.90 34.52
C ASP A 251 -25.88 35.18 35.47
N ILE A 252 -24.80 35.84 35.93
CA ILE A 252 -23.71 35.15 36.68
C ILE A 252 -23.85 35.29 38.20
N VAL A 253 -24.61 36.27 38.70
CA VAL A 253 -24.64 36.63 40.14
C VAL A 253 -25.84 36.02 40.90
N THR A 254 -26.80 35.38 40.23
CA THR A 254 -28.12 35.10 40.84
C THR A 254 -28.33 33.70 41.43
N GLU A 255 -27.35 32.78 41.42
CA GLU A 255 -27.51 31.44 42.02
C GLU A 255 -26.45 31.07 43.08
N GLU A 256 -26.24 31.91 44.08
CA GLU A 256 -25.71 31.44 45.36
C GLU A 256 -26.82 30.78 46.21
N LYS A 257 -27.31 29.61 45.79
CA LYS A 257 -28.07 28.74 46.71
C LYS A 257 -27.07 28.09 47.66
N SER A 258 -26.99 28.67 48.86
CA SER A 258 -26.17 28.21 49.99
C SER A 258 -26.17 26.68 50.14
N TRP A 259 -24.97 26.11 50.33
CA TRP A 259 -24.72 24.66 50.50
C TRP A 259 -25.59 24.02 51.61
N THR A 260 -26.04 24.82 52.56
CA THR A 260 -26.93 24.46 53.67
C THR A 260 -28.33 24.02 53.22
N GLN A 261 -28.84 24.45 52.07
CA GLN A 261 -30.15 24.03 51.56
C GLN A 261 -30.16 22.63 50.94
N LYS A 262 -29.00 22.08 50.55
CA LYS A 262 -28.89 20.72 49.96
C LYS A 262 -28.85 19.59 50.98
N LEU A 263 -28.68 19.90 52.26
CA LEU A 263 -28.49 18.91 53.35
C LEU A 263 -29.74 18.74 54.23
N ASN A 264 -30.88 19.28 53.81
CA ASN A 264 -32.13 19.14 54.57
C ASN A 264 -32.96 17.97 54.01
N PRO A 265 -33.00 16.79 54.67
CA PRO A 265 -33.80 15.66 54.22
C PRO A 265 -35.30 15.82 54.55
N PHE A 266 -35.72 16.95 55.11
CA PHE A 266 -37.11 17.23 55.50
C PHE A 266 -37.62 18.61 55.03
N ALA A 267 -36.99 19.20 54.01
CA ALA A 267 -37.60 20.30 53.25
C ALA A 267 -38.50 19.75 52.13
#